data_AF-A0A238KSQ5-F1
#
_entry.id   AF-A0A238KSQ5-F1
#
_cell.length_a   1.000
_cell.length_b   1.000
_cell.length_c   1.000
_cell.angle_alpha   90.00
_cell.angle_beta   90.00
_cell.angle_gamma   90.00
#
_symmetry.space_group_name_H-M   'P 1'
#
loop_
_entity.id
_entity.type
_entity.pdbx_description
1 polymer ?
#
loop_
_entity_poly.entity_id
_entity_poly.type
_entity_poly.pdbx_seq_one_letter_code
_entity_poly.pdbx_strand_id
1 'polypeptide(L)'
;MSDTLQLSLVFALIAALLGAMAGLRRFAENHGWPAEIQRKIVHISAGGLAICLPWVFADAWPVYLLLGLTLGAMIAMRLPVLSGLGKTLHGVNRKSYGDFLLVVSVGLVFLFSNGNAVLYVLPLAVLTLADAAAAIAGSTYGKHFFRTEDGHKSLEGSAVFFLVTLLVCILCFLMLTDIPRENVILLAAAIAVFTTVVEADSWHGFDNLFLPMGVLIFLSTTLDMPVWDAVTRLGLLFVAIAILAALTRRVGLSSHVARVYAIAFFMLLSVTALQNAVLPTLLLLAQAADRRAAGAARNLAALEIVGALALVSFGFLAAGIATGVNAINYYALAIAAMAASHAALGLERRAAWLRLTGAAVCAAALFAVWVAVTNTNPASTYWHPPINAFAIAILAISALVPSAIPRWFQQRRNSKAALLGVFPTVLLYFILLLREGIL
;
A
#
# COMPACT_ATOMS: atom_id res chain seq x y z
N MET A 1 -12.90 24.26 -18.61
CA MET A 1 -11.92 25.19 -18.02
C MET A 1 -10.71 25.22 -18.94
N SER A 2 -10.09 26.37 -19.26
CA SER A 2 -8.94 26.38 -20.18
C SER A 2 -7.71 25.73 -19.54
N ASP A 3 -6.87 25.04 -20.33
CA ASP A 3 -5.64 24.39 -19.84
C ASP A 3 -4.73 25.34 -19.07
N THR A 4 -4.63 26.59 -19.52
CA THR A 4 -3.87 27.66 -18.86
C THR A 4 -4.39 27.98 -17.46
N LEU A 5 -5.70 27.98 -17.27
CA LEU A 5 -6.34 28.21 -15.98
C LEU A 5 -6.17 26.99 -15.06
N GLN A 6 -6.25 25.77 -15.60
CA GLN A 6 -6.00 24.57 -14.78
C GLN A 6 -4.54 24.52 -14.32
N LEU A 7 -3.60 24.86 -15.21
CA LEU A 7 -2.18 24.91 -14.89
C LEU A 7 -1.87 25.98 -13.83
N SER A 8 -2.46 27.19 -13.95
CA SER A 8 -2.28 28.25 -12.95
C SER A 8 -2.87 27.85 -11.60
N LEU A 9 -4.02 27.16 -11.57
CA LEU A 9 -4.60 26.60 -10.35
C LEU A 9 -3.69 25.56 -9.69
N VAL A 10 -3.05 24.67 -10.46
CA VAL A 10 -2.08 23.70 -9.91
C VAL A 10 -0.96 24.43 -9.16
N PHE A 11 -0.31 25.42 -9.79
CA PHE A 11 0.76 26.16 -9.14
C PHE A 11 0.27 27.01 -7.97
N ALA A 12 -0.91 27.62 -8.08
CA ALA A 12 -1.52 28.39 -7.01
C ALA A 12 -1.82 27.52 -5.78
N LEU A 13 -2.35 26.30 -5.98
CA LEU A 13 -2.61 25.35 -4.89
C LEU A 13 -1.32 24.91 -4.22
N ILE A 14 -0.27 24.58 -4.98
CA ILE A 14 1.05 24.23 -4.41
C ILE A 14 1.58 25.40 -3.57
N ALA A 15 1.56 26.62 -4.11
CA ALA A 15 2.03 27.80 -3.41
C ALA A 15 1.21 28.09 -2.14
N ALA A 16 -0.12 27.94 -2.20
CA ALA A 16 -1.01 28.09 -1.07
C ALA A 16 -0.72 27.06 0.03
N LEU A 17 -0.51 25.79 -0.34
CA LEU A 17 -0.22 24.70 0.60
C LEU A 17 1.14 24.91 1.28
N LEU A 18 2.18 25.27 0.52
CA LEU A 18 3.49 25.61 1.06
C LEU A 18 3.43 26.85 1.98
N GLY A 19 2.68 27.88 1.56
CA GLY A 19 2.46 29.08 2.35
C GLY A 19 1.72 28.79 3.66
N ALA A 20 0.66 27.98 3.61
CA ALA A 20 -0.10 27.56 4.77
C ALA A 20 0.75 26.73 5.74
N MET A 21 1.56 25.79 5.24
CA MET A 21 2.48 25.01 6.09
C MET A 21 3.55 25.89 6.73
N ALA A 22 4.15 26.82 5.99
CA ALA A 22 5.14 27.75 6.52
C ALA A 22 4.53 28.70 7.57
N GLY A 23 3.31 29.20 7.32
CA GLY A 23 2.56 30.03 8.24
C GLY A 23 2.19 29.30 9.52
N LEU A 24 1.63 28.08 9.40
CA LEU A 24 1.29 27.21 10.52
C LEU A 24 2.52 26.90 11.36
N ARG A 25 3.66 26.57 10.73
CA ARG A 25 4.90 26.29 11.46
C ARG A 25 5.34 27.49 12.30
N ARG A 26 5.38 28.69 11.71
CA ARG A 26 5.75 29.92 12.43
C ARG A 26 4.79 30.21 13.58
N PHE A 27 3.49 30.07 13.33
CA PHE A 27 2.47 30.28 14.34
C PHE A 27 2.61 29.27 15.49
N ALA A 28 2.82 28.00 15.17
CA ALA A 28 2.95 26.92 16.12
C ALA A 28 4.24 27.00 16.95
N GLU A 29 5.36 27.40 16.34
CA GLU A 29 6.63 27.70 17.05
C GLU A 29 6.43 28.86 18.05
N ASN A 30 5.71 29.92 17.64
CA ASN A 30 5.43 31.06 18.52
C ASN A 30 4.48 30.73 19.70
N HIS A 31 3.60 29.74 19.54
CA HIS A 31 2.63 29.33 20.57
C HIS A 31 3.02 28.02 21.30
N GLY A 32 4.20 27.47 21.04
CA GLY A 32 4.71 26.26 21.69
C GLY A 32 3.89 25.00 21.42
N TRP A 33 3.22 24.90 20.26
CA TRP A 33 2.38 23.74 19.95
C TRP A 33 3.21 22.47 19.77
N PRO A 34 2.79 21.33 20.35
CA PRO A 34 3.41 20.03 20.13
C PRO A 34 3.49 19.68 18.64
N ALA A 35 4.61 19.09 18.22
CA ALA A 35 4.85 18.70 16.82
C ALA A 35 3.77 17.75 16.26
N GLU A 36 3.18 16.91 17.12
CA GLU A 36 2.08 16.01 16.73
C GLU A 36 0.84 16.79 16.28
N ILE A 37 0.46 17.85 17.01
CA ILE A 37 -0.69 18.70 16.68
C ILE A 37 -0.43 19.40 15.34
N GLN A 38 0.77 19.97 15.17
CA GLN A 38 1.17 20.62 13.91
C GLN A 38 1.03 19.65 12.73
N ARG A 39 1.55 18.43 12.87
CA ARG A 39 1.48 17.39 11.84
C ARG A 39 0.04 17.04 11.50
N LYS A 40 -0.84 16.88 12.49
CA LYS A 40 -2.24 16.52 12.24
C LYS A 40 -3.06 17.66 11.64
N ILE A 41 -2.75 18.92 11.94
CA ILE A 41 -3.37 20.06 11.25
C ILE A 41 -2.98 20.07 9.77
N VAL A 42 -1.69 19.87 9.46
CA VAL A 42 -1.23 19.74 8.06
C VAL A 42 -1.92 18.56 7.37
N HIS A 43 -2.01 17.42 8.04
CA HIS A 43 -2.68 16.21 7.52
C HIS A 43 -4.15 16.45 7.20
N ILE A 44 -4.92 17.04 8.12
CA ILE A 44 -6.34 17.39 7.90
C ILE A 44 -6.47 18.41 6.77
N SER A 45 -5.60 19.43 6.72
CA SER A 45 -5.66 20.48 5.71
C SER A 45 -5.34 19.95 4.31
N ALA A 46 -4.25 19.19 4.17
CA ALA A 46 -3.86 18.55 2.92
C ALA A 46 -4.90 17.52 2.48
N GLY A 47 -5.44 16.77 3.43
CA GLY A 47 -6.54 15.83 3.23
C GLY A 47 -7.83 16.46 2.74
N GLY A 48 -8.26 17.56 3.37
CA GLY A 48 -9.43 18.32 2.97
C GLY A 48 -9.27 18.89 1.55
N LEU A 49 -8.08 19.42 1.23
CA LEU A 49 -7.78 19.85 -0.13
C LEU A 49 -7.83 18.67 -1.11
N ALA A 50 -7.24 17.53 -0.73
CA ALA A 50 -7.25 16.32 -1.56
C ALA A 50 -8.68 15.89 -1.87
N ILE A 51 -9.58 15.85 -0.88
CA ILE A 51 -11.00 15.54 -1.09
C ILE A 51 -11.64 16.47 -2.12
N CYS A 52 -11.29 17.76 -2.16
CA CYS A 52 -11.88 18.71 -3.11
C CYS A 52 -11.36 18.58 -4.55
N LEU A 53 -10.26 17.85 -4.81
CA LEU A 53 -9.57 17.84 -6.11
C LEU A 53 -10.46 17.52 -7.33
N PRO A 54 -11.37 16.52 -7.29
CA PRO A 54 -12.24 16.20 -8.44
C PRO A 54 -13.18 17.34 -8.83
N TRP A 55 -13.46 18.27 -7.90
CA TRP A 55 -14.36 19.40 -8.13
C TRP A 55 -13.62 20.71 -8.42
N VAL A 56 -12.29 20.75 -8.19
CA VAL A 56 -11.46 21.92 -8.51
C VAL A 56 -11.06 21.92 -9.98
N PHE A 57 -10.79 20.75 -10.55
CA PHE A 57 -10.33 20.61 -11.94
C PHE A 57 -11.44 20.06 -12.83
N ALA A 58 -11.47 20.54 -14.08
CA ALA A 58 -12.40 20.02 -15.08
C ALA A 58 -11.88 18.70 -15.67
N ASP A 59 -10.57 18.57 -15.80
CA ASP A 59 -9.89 17.38 -16.32
C ASP A 59 -9.12 16.64 -15.22
N ALA A 60 -8.79 15.37 -15.48
CA ALA A 60 -8.04 14.55 -14.55
C ALA A 60 -6.52 14.83 -14.55
N TRP A 61 -5.95 15.28 -15.68
CA TRP A 61 -4.51 15.49 -15.83
C TRP A 61 -3.89 16.49 -14.83
N PRO A 62 -4.54 17.61 -14.44
CA PRO A 62 -3.96 18.56 -13.48
C PRO A 62 -3.84 17.96 -12.09
N VAL A 63 -4.74 17.05 -11.71
CA VAL A 63 -4.66 16.31 -10.44
C VAL A 63 -3.40 15.46 -10.42
N TYR A 64 -3.14 14.70 -11.49
CA TYR A 64 -1.91 13.89 -11.58
C TYR A 64 -0.65 14.76 -11.66
N LEU A 65 -0.70 15.91 -12.36
CA LEU A 65 0.42 16.86 -12.38
C LEU A 65 0.71 17.42 -10.99
N LEU A 66 -0.32 17.85 -10.26
CA LEU A 66 -0.21 18.35 -8.89
C LEU A 66 0.45 17.31 -7.99
N LEU A 67 -0.08 16.09 -7.96
CA LEU A 67 0.46 14.99 -7.14
C LEU A 67 1.89 14.62 -7.56
N GLY A 68 2.17 14.59 -8.86
CA GLY A 68 3.50 14.31 -9.41
C GLY A 68 4.53 15.37 -9.03
N LEU A 69 4.18 16.65 -9.12
CA LEU A 69 5.04 17.77 -8.69
C LEU A 69 5.26 17.75 -7.18
N THR A 70 4.22 17.46 -6.38
CA THR A 70 4.36 17.30 -4.92
C THR A 70 5.32 16.15 -4.57
N LEU A 71 5.14 14.96 -5.16
CA LEU A 71 6.06 13.84 -4.96
C LEU A 71 7.48 14.19 -5.41
N GLY A 72 7.64 14.81 -6.58
CA GLY A 72 8.93 15.25 -7.10
C GLY A 72 9.64 16.22 -6.16
N ALA A 73 8.92 17.22 -5.63
CA ALA A 73 9.44 18.15 -4.64
C ALA A 73 9.87 17.44 -3.34
N MET A 74 9.06 16.50 -2.84
CA MET A 74 9.39 15.72 -1.65
C MET A 74 10.64 14.85 -1.86
N ILE A 75 10.81 14.23 -3.04
CA ILE A 75 12.02 13.48 -3.40
C ILE A 75 13.22 14.42 -3.46
N ALA A 76 13.08 15.57 -4.13
CA ALA A 76 14.15 16.54 -4.30
C ALA A 76 14.66 17.05 -2.93
N MET A 77 13.75 17.35 -1.99
CA MET A 77 14.11 17.76 -0.63
C MET A 77 14.88 16.68 0.16
N ARG A 78 14.78 15.41 -0.24
CA ARG A 78 15.53 14.30 0.37
C ARG A 78 16.91 14.08 -0.27
N LEU A 79 17.23 14.75 -1.37
CA LEU A 79 18.54 14.65 -2.00
C LEU A 79 19.60 15.42 -1.20
N PRO A 80 20.79 14.83 -0.97
CA PRO A 80 21.83 15.42 -0.11
C PRO A 80 22.33 16.78 -0.61
N VAL A 81 22.23 17.06 -1.92
CA VAL A 81 22.63 18.34 -2.54
C VAL A 81 21.77 19.52 -2.05
N LEU A 82 20.50 19.28 -1.75
CA LEU A 82 19.56 20.29 -1.25
C LEU A 82 19.43 20.26 0.29
N SER A 83 20.05 19.28 0.96
CA SER A 83 19.98 19.10 2.42
C SER A 83 20.69 20.19 3.23
N GLY A 84 21.51 21.05 2.57
CA GLY A 84 22.12 22.23 3.17
C GLY A 84 21.09 23.28 3.63
N LEU A 85 19.96 23.40 2.92
CA LEU A 85 18.77 24.17 3.32
C LEU A 85 17.83 23.36 4.25
N GLY A 86 18.03 22.04 4.33
CA GLY A 86 17.23 21.09 5.13
C GLY A 86 17.72 20.89 6.57
N LYS A 87 18.87 21.46 6.97
CA LYS A 87 19.38 21.33 8.35
C LYS A 87 18.49 22.05 9.40
N THR A 88 17.70 23.04 9.00
CA THR A 88 16.68 23.70 9.85
C THR A 88 15.31 22.99 9.83
N LEU A 89 15.19 21.88 9.09
CA LEU A 89 13.98 21.05 8.94
C LEU A 89 14.13 19.64 9.52
N HIS A 90 15.31 19.26 10.01
CA HIS A 90 15.61 17.90 10.46
C HIS A 90 15.97 17.82 11.94
N GLY A 91 15.08 18.35 12.77
CA GLY A 91 15.04 18.07 14.20
C GLY A 91 14.03 16.99 14.57
N VAL A 92 13.97 15.85 13.86
CA VAL A 92 13.53 14.54 14.41
C VAL A 92 14.10 13.44 13.52
N ASN A 93 14.86 12.55 14.13
CA ASN A 93 15.43 11.35 13.55
C ASN A 93 14.32 10.30 13.32
N ARG A 94 13.51 10.44 12.26
CA ARG A 94 12.69 9.36 11.63
C ARG A 94 12.16 9.86 10.28
N LYS A 95 12.67 9.30 9.19
CA LYS A 95 12.10 9.47 7.84
C LYS A 95 10.73 8.78 7.81
N SER A 96 9.65 9.49 8.11
CA SER A 96 8.31 8.92 7.92
C SER A 96 8.05 8.75 6.43
N TYR A 97 7.75 7.52 6.00
CA TYR A 97 7.24 7.25 4.66
C TYR A 97 5.78 7.69 4.52
N GLY A 98 5.10 7.99 5.63
CA GLY A 98 3.68 8.33 5.69
C GLY A 98 3.27 9.44 4.72
N ASP A 99 3.97 10.57 4.70
CA ASP A 99 3.61 11.69 3.81
C ASP A 99 3.68 11.31 2.32
N PHE A 100 4.65 10.45 1.95
CA PHE A 100 4.74 9.95 0.57
C PHE A 100 3.59 9.00 0.25
N LEU A 101 3.27 8.11 1.20
CA LEU A 101 2.20 7.15 1.07
C LEU A 101 0.83 7.84 1.00
N LEU A 102 0.64 8.94 1.71
CA LEU A 102 -0.55 9.79 1.61
C LEU A 102 -0.74 10.31 0.18
N VAL A 103 0.27 10.96 -0.40
CA VAL A 103 0.17 11.51 -1.76
C VAL A 103 -0.05 10.41 -2.81
N VAL A 104 0.66 9.27 -2.67
CA VAL A 104 0.44 8.09 -3.51
C VAL A 104 -0.99 7.57 -3.36
N SER A 105 -1.51 7.48 -2.13
CA SER A 105 -2.85 6.98 -1.88
C SER A 105 -3.93 7.91 -2.42
N VAL A 106 -3.75 9.24 -2.38
CA VAL A 106 -4.67 10.19 -3.01
C VAL A 106 -4.75 9.94 -4.52
N GLY A 107 -3.60 9.73 -5.18
CA GLY A 107 -3.55 9.43 -6.62
C GLY A 107 -4.20 8.09 -6.96
N LEU A 108 -3.95 7.05 -6.17
CA LEU A 108 -4.56 5.73 -6.36
C LEU A 108 -6.08 5.77 -6.14
N VAL A 109 -6.56 6.42 -5.08
CA VAL A 109 -7.99 6.58 -4.82
C VAL A 109 -8.67 7.40 -5.90
N PHE A 110 -8.03 8.48 -6.39
CA PHE A 110 -8.52 9.25 -7.53
C PHE A 110 -8.69 8.38 -8.76
N LEU A 111 -7.65 7.63 -9.14
CA LEU A 111 -7.67 6.73 -10.29
C LEU A 111 -8.74 5.63 -10.16
N PHE A 112 -8.79 4.94 -9.01
CA PHE A 112 -9.66 3.78 -8.81
C PHE A 112 -11.11 4.15 -8.50
N SER A 113 -11.39 5.36 -8.03
CA SER A 113 -12.75 5.83 -7.83
C SER A 113 -13.52 5.98 -9.15
N ASN A 114 -12.82 6.18 -10.27
CA ASN A 114 -13.40 6.34 -11.61
C ASN A 114 -14.59 7.33 -11.65
N GLY A 115 -14.46 8.45 -10.94
CA GLY A 115 -15.50 9.49 -10.86
C GLY A 115 -16.64 9.21 -9.88
N ASN A 116 -16.67 8.05 -9.22
CA ASN A 116 -17.65 7.76 -8.18
C ASN A 116 -17.29 8.53 -6.89
N ALA A 117 -18.19 9.43 -6.46
CA ALA A 117 -17.96 10.32 -5.33
C ALA A 117 -17.76 9.58 -4.01
N VAL A 118 -18.54 8.54 -3.70
CA VAL A 118 -18.39 7.81 -2.42
C VAL A 118 -17.09 7.00 -2.39
N LEU A 119 -16.70 6.40 -3.52
CA LEU A 119 -15.41 5.68 -3.64
C LEU A 119 -14.21 6.62 -3.50
N TYR A 120 -14.38 7.91 -3.77
CA TYR A 120 -13.30 8.90 -3.61
C TYR A 120 -13.29 9.54 -2.21
N VAL A 121 -14.42 10.09 -1.79
CA VAL A 121 -14.53 10.92 -0.58
C VAL A 121 -14.36 10.08 0.67
N LEU A 122 -15.03 8.93 0.77
CA LEU A 122 -15.05 8.16 2.01
C LEU A 122 -13.65 7.65 2.41
N PRO A 123 -12.86 7.01 1.53
CA PRO A 123 -11.50 6.59 1.87
C PRO A 123 -10.61 7.72 2.40
N LEU A 124 -10.68 8.89 1.76
CA LEU A 124 -9.88 10.06 2.14
C LEU A 124 -10.42 10.71 3.41
N ALA A 125 -11.74 10.77 3.62
CA ALA A 125 -12.33 11.31 4.84
C ALA A 125 -11.99 10.45 6.06
N VAL A 126 -11.99 9.12 5.93
CA VAL A 126 -11.55 8.21 7.00
C VAL A 126 -10.07 8.43 7.32
N LEU A 127 -9.20 8.49 6.31
CA LEU A 127 -7.78 8.74 6.55
C LEU A 127 -7.51 10.12 7.15
N THR A 128 -8.30 11.14 6.83
CA THR A 128 -7.98 12.52 7.23
C THR A 128 -8.59 12.89 8.57
N LEU A 129 -9.84 12.46 8.82
CA LEU A 129 -10.58 12.80 10.03
C LEU A 129 -10.39 11.74 11.12
N ALA A 130 -10.61 10.46 10.82
CA ALA A 130 -10.58 9.42 11.84
C ALA A 130 -9.16 9.18 12.37
N ASP A 131 -8.15 9.13 11.48
CA ASP A 131 -6.74 8.99 11.86
C ASP A 131 -6.25 10.17 12.73
N ALA A 132 -6.60 11.40 12.35
CA ALA A 132 -6.20 12.57 13.11
C ALA A 132 -6.88 12.62 14.49
N ALA A 133 -8.18 12.33 14.55
CA ALA A 133 -8.92 12.26 15.80
C ALA A 133 -8.38 11.17 16.72
N ALA A 134 -8.06 9.98 16.18
CA ALA A 134 -7.48 8.88 16.93
C ALA A 134 -6.12 9.21 17.52
N ALA A 135 -5.25 9.88 16.75
CA ALA A 135 -3.93 10.27 17.22
C ALA A 135 -3.98 11.37 18.29
N ILE A 136 -4.84 12.38 18.14
CA ILE A 136 -5.04 13.44 19.15
C ILE A 136 -5.62 12.84 20.43
N ALA A 137 -6.66 12.00 20.30
CA ALA A 137 -7.27 11.35 21.45
C ALA A 137 -6.30 10.39 22.14
N GLY A 138 -5.55 9.60 21.37
CA GLY A 138 -4.60 8.63 21.90
C GLY A 138 -3.41 9.27 22.61
N SER A 139 -2.93 10.42 22.13
CA SER A 139 -1.86 11.19 22.77
C SER A 139 -2.32 11.99 23.99
N THR A 140 -3.57 12.44 24.03
CA THR A 140 -4.11 13.28 25.11
C THR A 140 -4.76 12.46 26.23
N TYR A 141 -5.51 11.42 25.87
CA TYR A 141 -6.34 10.63 26.79
C TYR A 141 -5.93 9.17 26.90
N GLY A 142 -4.88 8.74 26.20
CA GLY A 142 -4.43 7.35 26.19
C GLY A 142 -4.04 6.86 27.58
N LYS A 143 -4.67 5.78 28.04
CA LYS A 143 -4.35 5.12 29.30
C LYS A 143 -3.97 3.66 29.08
N HIS A 144 -4.64 3.01 28.12
CA HIS A 144 -4.43 1.58 27.84
C HIS A 144 -3.68 1.42 26.52
N PHE A 145 -2.39 1.12 26.62
CA PHE A 145 -1.52 0.98 25.46
C PHE A 145 -1.26 -0.49 25.11
N PHE A 146 -1.25 -0.80 23.82
CA PHE A 146 -0.78 -2.07 23.29
C PHE A 146 0.45 -1.85 22.39
N ARG A 147 1.33 -2.85 22.34
CA ARG A 147 2.57 -2.79 21.57
C ARG A 147 2.32 -3.15 20.12
N THR A 148 2.83 -2.31 19.22
CA THR A 148 3.07 -2.60 17.80
C THR A 148 4.58 -2.65 17.57
N GLU A 149 5.04 -3.16 16.42
CA GLU A 149 6.48 -3.23 16.15
C GLU A 149 7.13 -1.82 16.06
N ASP A 150 6.32 -0.76 15.89
CA ASP A 150 6.77 0.64 15.76
C ASP A 150 6.58 1.54 16.98
N GLY A 151 5.97 1.00 18.04
CA GLY A 151 5.74 1.73 19.27
C GLY A 151 4.52 1.25 20.02
N HIS A 152 3.74 2.21 20.52
CA HIS A 152 2.54 1.97 21.31
C HIS A 152 1.37 2.67 20.64
N LYS A 153 0.24 1.97 20.56
CA LYS A 153 -1.07 2.54 20.21
C LYS A 153 -1.99 2.39 21.41
N SER A 154 -2.99 3.26 21.54
CA SER A 154 -3.92 3.24 22.67
C SER A 154 -5.29 2.71 22.26
N LEU A 155 -5.95 1.99 23.17
CA LEU A 155 -7.32 1.53 22.98
C LEU A 155 -8.29 2.72 22.86
N GLU A 156 -8.02 3.81 23.58
CA GLU A 156 -8.81 5.04 23.48
C GLU A 156 -8.71 5.67 22.09
N GLY A 157 -7.51 5.69 21.49
CA GLY A 157 -7.30 6.16 20.12
C GLY A 157 -8.07 5.32 19.11
N SER A 158 -8.00 3.98 19.21
CA SER A 158 -8.75 3.08 18.33
C SER A 158 -10.27 3.18 18.52
N ALA A 159 -10.77 3.42 19.74
CA ALA A 159 -12.19 3.66 19.98
C ALA A 159 -12.67 4.96 19.33
N VAL A 160 -11.89 6.04 19.41
CA VAL A 160 -12.19 7.29 18.72
C VAL A 160 -12.11 7.10 17.20
N PHE A 161 -11.11 6.38 16.70
CA PHE A 161 -11.01 6.03 15.28
C PHE A 161 -12.29 5.34 14.79
N PHE A 162 -12.74 4.32 15.53
CA PHE A 162 -13.94 3.57 15.22
C PHE A 162 -15.18 4.48 15.16
N LEU A 163 -15.41 5.30 16.19
CA LEU A 163 -16.59 6.17 16.28
C LEU A 163 -16.60 7.24 15.18
N VAL A 164 -15.45 7.86 14.91
CA VAL A 164 -15.34 8.88 13.86
C VAL A 164 -15.51 8.23 12.48
N THR A 165 -14.91 7.07 12.25
CA THR A 165 -15.13 6.32 11.00
C THR A 165 -16.59 5.96 10.81
N LEU A 166 -17.26 5.44 11.85
CA LEU A 166 -18.68 5.10 11.81
C LEU A 166 -19.53 6.31 11.41
N LEU A 167 -19.30 7.46 12.04
CA LEU A 167 -20.02 8.70 11.74
C LEU A 167 -19.75 9.17 10.30
N VAL A 168 -18.48 9.19 9.87
CA VAL A 168 -18.10 9.60 8.52
C VAL A 168 -18.72 8.67 7.46
N CYS A 169 -18.73 7.36 7.70
CA CYS A 169 -19.42 6.39 6.83
C CYS A 169 -20.91 6.67 6.74
N ILE A 170 -21.60 6.86 7.88
CA ILE A 170 -23.04 7.18 7.89
C ILE A 170 -23.32 8.45 7.08
N LEU A 171 -22.56 9.52 7.32
CA LEU A 171 -22.73 10.78 6.60
C LEU A 171 -22.48 10.63 5.10
N CYS A 172 -21.40 9.94 4.70
CA CYS A 172 -21.11 9.72 3.29
C CYS A 172 -22.18 8.86 2.61
N PHE A 173 -22.67 7.80 3.25
CA PHE A 173 -23.72 6.96 2.67
C PHE A 173 -25.05 7.70 2.55
N LEU A 174 -25.45 8.48 3.56
CA LEU A 174 -26.70 9.24 3.48
C LEU A 174 -26.65 10.38 2.44
N MET A 175 -25.47 10.90 2.11
CA MET A 175 -25.33 12.05 1.20
C MET A 175 -24.86 11.69 -0.21
N LEU A 176 -24.14 10.58 -0.39
CA LEU A 176 -23.46 10.23 -1.64
C LEU A 176 -23.94 8.92 -2.26
N THR A 177 -24.85 8.18 -1.61
CA THR A 177 -25.36 6.90 -2.13
C THR A 177 -26.86 6.74 -1.91
N ASP A 178 -27.46 5.80 -2.65
CA ASP A 178 -28.87 5.41 -2.52
C ASP A 178 -29.07 4.15 -1.66
N ILE A 179 -28.12 3.87 -0.75
CA ILE A 179 -28.20 2.68 0.11
C ILE A 179 -29.41 2.80 1.05
N PRO A 180 -30.24 1.74 1.19
CA PRO A 180 -31.37 1.74 2.12
C PRO A 180 -30.93 2.08 3.56
N ARG A 181 -31.71 2.88 4.27
CA ARG A 181 -31.31 3.44 5.57
C ARG A 181 -31.06 2.37 6.64
N GLU A 182 -31.81 1.28 6.56
CA GLU A 182 -31.65 0.08 7.39
C GLU A 182 -30.27 -0.57 7.23
N ASN A 183 -29.67 -0.43 6.04
CA ASN A 183 -28.40 -1.03 5.65
C ASN A 183 -27.20 -0.13 5.97
N VAL A 184 -27.42 1.20 6.03
CA VAL A 184 -26.38 2.21 6.27
C VAL A 184 -25.61 1.95 7.56
N ILE A 185 -26.32 1.70 8.68
CA ILE A 185 -25.67 1.51 9.99
C ILE A 185 -24.81 0.26 9.99
N LEU A 186 -25.32 -0.85 9.44
CA LEU A 186 -24.63 -2.12 9.44
C LEU A 186 -23.38 -2.09 8.55
N LEU A 187 -23.48 -1.48 7.36
CA LEU A 187 -22.34 -1.32 6.47
C LEU A 187 -21.30 -0.35 7.05
N ALA A 188 -21.73 0.77 7.63
CA ALA A 188 -20.85 1.73 8.29
C ALA A 188 -20.11 1.09 9.47
N ALA A 189 -20.79 0.27 10.27
CA ALA A 189 -20.19 -0.49 11.36
C ALA A 189 -19.17 -1.52 10.83
N ALA A 190 -19.50 -2.23 9.73
CA ALA A 190 -18.58 -3.20 9.13
C ALA A 190 -17.28 -2.54 8.66
N ILE A 191 -17.38 -1.40 7.96
CA ILE A 191 -16.21 -0.61 7.53
C ILE A 191 -15.44 -0.09 8.74
N ALA A 192 -16.12 0.49 9.74
CA ALA A 192 -15.47 1.01 10.94
C ALA A 192 -14.70 -0.06 11.71
N VAL A 193 -15.28 -1.26 11.88
CA VAL A 193 -14.58 -2.41 12.50
C VAL A 193 -13.35 -2.77 11.68
N PHE A 194 -13.52 -2.94 10.37
CA PHE A 194 -12.43 -3.33 9.48
C PHE A 194 -11.27 -2.33 9.50
N THR A 195 -11.56 -1.05 9.29
CA THR A 195 -10.53 -0.01 9.24
C THR A 195 -9.88 0.23 10.60
N THR A 196 -10.59 0.02 11.72
CA THR A 196 -9.98 0.09 13.06
C THR A 196 -8.93 -1.02 13.22
N VAL A 197 -9.20 -2.22 12.72
CA VAL A 197 -8.20 -3.31 12.71
C VAL A 197 -7.02 -2.95 11.80
N VAL A 198 -7.29 -2.43 10.61
CA VAL A 198 -6.24 -1.99 9.67
C VAL A 198 -5.38 -0.86 10.27
N GLU A 199 -6.00 0.12 10.94
CA GLU A 199 -5.31 1.19 11.65
C GLU A 199 -4.43 0.59 12.74
N ALA A 200 -4.99 -0.21 13.65
CA ALA A 200 -4.28 -0.78 14.79
C ALA A 200 -3.07 -1.63 14.37
N ASP A 201 -3.14 -2.30 13.21
CA ASP A 201 -2.08 -3.13 12.65
C ASP A 201 -1.21 -2.44 11.59
N SER A 202 -1.44 -1.16 11.30
CA SER A 202 -0.57 -0.39 10.43
C SER A 202 0.66 0.13 11.17
N TRP A 203 1.75 0.27 10.41
CA TRP A 203 3.10 0.56 10.93
C TRP A 203 3.83 1.51 9.97
N HIS A 204 4.84 2.25 10.43
CA HIS A 204 5.77 3.10 9.67
C HIS A 204 5.08 4.13 8.73
N GLY A 205 3.84 4.52 9.04
CA GLY A 205 3.03 5.42 8.21
C GLY A 205 2.31 4.74 7.04
N PHE A 206 2.29 3.40 6.98
CA PHE A 206 1.54 2.63 5.98
C PHE A 206 0.02 2.69 6.16
N ASP A 207 -0.47 3.16 7.32
CA ASP A 207 -1.86 3.56 7.50
C ASP A 207 -2.33 4.54 6.42
N ASN A 208 -1.46 5.48 6.03
CA ASN A 208 -1.72 6.44 4.95
C ASN A 208 -1.95 5.80 3.56
N LEU A 209 -1.61 4.52 3.38
CA LEU A 209 -1.91 3.75 2.17
C LEU A 209 -3.00 2.71 2.43
N PHE A 210 -2.86 1.92 3.50
CA PHE A 210 -3.75 0.79 3.77
C PHE A 210 -5.16 1.23 4.19
N LEU A 211 -5.32 2.38 4.87
CA LEU A 211 -6.65 2.85 5.23
C LEU A 211 -7.46 3.26 3.99
N PRO A 212 -7.01 4.19 3.12
CA PRO A 212 -7.81 4.55 1.96
C PRO A 212 -7.99 3.37 1.00
N MET A 213 -6.92 2.62 0.72
CA MET A 213 -7.03 1.47 -0.17
C MET A 213 -7.96 0.41 0.40
N GLY A 214 -7.94 0.21 1.72
CA GLY A 214 -8.83 -0.73 2.39
C GLY A 214 -10.29 -0.33 2.33
N VAL A 215 -10.60 0.94 2.62
CA VAL A 215 -11.97 1.45 2.46
C VAL A 215 -12.42 1.34 1.02
N LEU A 216 -11.57 1.72 0.06
CA LEU A 216 -11.89 1.68 -1.36
C LEU A 216 -12.18 0.25 -1.83
N ILE A 217 -11.32 -0.72 -1.48
CA ILE A 217 -11.51 -2.14 -1.82
C ILE A 217 -12.76 -2.71 -1.17
N PHE A 218 -12.94 -2.46 0.13
CA PHE A 218 -14.09 -2.97 0.84
C PHE A 218 -15.38 -2.41 0.22
N LEU A 219 -15.40 -1.11 -0.08
CA LEU A 219 -16.57 -0.47 -0.66
C LEU A 219 -16.83 -0.94 -2.09
N SER A 220 -15.82 -0.95 -2.97
CA SER A 220 -15.98 -1.36 -4.37
C SER A 220 -16.42 -2.82 -4.53
N THR A 221 -16.11 -3.68 -3.56
CA THR A 221 -16.51 -5.08 -3.57
C THR A 221 -17.81 -5.36 -2.83
N THR A 222 -18.41 -4.37 -2.17
CA THR A 222 -19.59 -4.57 -1.30
C THR A 222 -20.76 -3.66 -1.66
N LEU A 223 -20.55 -2.55 -2.39
CA LEU A 223 -21.62 -1.61 -2.74
C LEU A 223 -22.84 -2.27 -3.38
N ASP A 224 -22.61 -3.24 -4.27
CA ASP A 224 -23.67 -3.93 -5.02
C ASP A 224 -24.12 -5.25 -4.39
N MET A 225 -23.60 -5.58 -3.20
CA MET A 225 -23.89 -6.86 -2.54
C MET A 225 -24.93 -6.71 -1.44
N PRO A 226 -25.71 -7.77 -1.14
CA PRO A 226 -26.52 -7.83 0.07
C PRO A 226 -25.67 -7.55 1.31
N VAL A 227 -26.19 -6.77 2.26
CA VAL A 227 -25.43 -6.36 3.44
C VAL A 227 -24.98 -7.54 4.30
N TRP A 228 -25.76 -8.62 4.34
CA TRP A 228 -25.36 -9.84 5.05
C TRP A 228 -24.11 -10.47 4.45
N ASP A 229 -23.87 -10.34 3.15
CA ASP A 229 -22.64 -10.80 2.51
C ASP A 229 -21.44 -9.92 2.91
N ALA A 230 -21.66 -8.62 3.15
CA ALA A 230 -20.65 -7.74 3.73
C ALA A 230 -20.22 -8.22 5.13
N VAL A 231 -21.21 -8.55 5.97
CA VAL A 231 -20.99 -9.03 7.34
C VAL A 231 -20.31 -10.40 7.33
N THR A 232 -20.70 -11.31 6.43
CA THR A 232 -20.06 -12.63 6.33
C THR A 232 -18.61 -12.51 5.88
N ARG A 233 -18.30 -11.65 4.89
CA ARG A 233 -16.92 -11.36 4.48
C ARG A 233 -16.07 -10.82 5.63
N LEU A 234 -16.62 -9.90 6.42
CA LEU A 234 -15.93 -9.40 7.62
C LEU A 234 -15.72 -10.51 8.66
N GLY A 235 -16.71 -11.37 8.87
CA GLY A 235 -16.56 -12.56 9.73
C GLY A 235 -15.45 -13.49 9.25
N LEU A 236 -15.37 -13.75 7.95
CA LEU A 236 -14.32 -14.58 7.34
C LEU A 236 -12.92 -13.97 7.52
N LEU A 237 -12.78 -12.64 7.49
CA LEU A 237 -11.52 -11.97 7.83
C LEU A 237 -11.09 -12.30 9.27
N PHE A 238 -11.99 -12.21 10.25
CA PHE A 238 -11.64 -12.51 11.64
C PHE A 238 -11.27 -13.99 11.84
N VAL A 239 -11.95 -14.90 11.14
CA VAL A 239 -11.57 -16.31 11.11
C VAL A 239 -10.18 -16.50 10.50
N ALA A 240 -9.88 -15.84 9.38
CA ALA A 240 -8.58 -15.89 8.73
C ALA A 240 -7.47 -15.32 9.64
N ILE A 241 -7.73 -14.23 10.36
CA ILE A 241 -6.83 -13.66 11.37
C ILE A 241 -6.55 -14.70 12.46
N ALA A 242 -7.57 -15.36 13.00
CA ALA A 242 -7.40 -16.36 14.05
C ALA A 242 -6.57 -17.57 13.57
N ILE A 243 -6.86 -18.08 12.37
CA ILE A 243 -6.13 -19.19 11.75
C ILE A 243 -4.67 -18.81 11.52
N LEU A 244 -4.41 -17.65 10.89
CA LEU A 244 -3.04 -17.21 10.60
C LEU A 244 -2.27 -16.90 11.88
N ALA A 245 -2.90 -16.32 12.90
CA ALA A 245 -2.29 -16.15 14.21
C ALA A 245 -1.93 -17.48 14.90
N ALA A 246 -2.67 -18.56 14.64
CA ALA A 246 -2.30 -19.90 15.12
C ALA A 246 -1.13 -20.50 14.31
N LEU A 247 -1.12 -20.32 13.00
CA LEU A 247 -0.09 -20.86 12.09
C LEU A 247 1.25 -20.15 12.25
N THR A 248 1.28 -18.82 12.30
CA THR A 248 2.51 -18.03 12.38
C THR A 248 3.22 -18.18 13.72
N ARG A 249 2.48 -18.46 14.81
CA ARG A 249 3.06 -18.84 16.10
C ARG A 249 3.95 -20.07 15.99
N ARG A 250 3.62 -21.04 15.12
CA ARG A 250 4.45 -22.23 14.86
C ARG A 250 5.74 -21.91 14.09
N VAL A 251 5.75 -20.81 13.34
CA VAL A 251 6.88 -20.39 12.49
C VAL A 251 7.80 -19.37 13.19
N GLY A 252 7.40 -18.87 14.36
CA GLY A 252 8.17 -17.94 15.19
C GLY A 252 8.09 -16.48 14.72
N LEU A 253 6.95 -16.06 14.16
CA LEU A 253 6.62 -14.66 13.86
C LEU A 253 5.73 -14.08 14.96
N SER A 254 5.73 -12.76 15.15
CA SER A 254 4.88 -12.10 16.14
C SER A 254 3.39 -12.13 15.74
N SER A 255 2.52 -12.00 16.74
CA SER A 255 1.07 -11.92 16.50
C SER A 255 0.67 -10.74 15.61
N HIS A 256 1.42 -9.63 15.64
CA HIS A 256 1.19 -8.49 14.77
C HIS A 256 1.45 -8.82 13.29
N VAL A 257 2.59 -9.46 12.97
CA VAL A 257 2.89 -9.93 11.61
C VAL A 257 1.79 -10.86 11.09
N ALA A 258 1.26 -11.73 11.96
CA ALA A 258 0.17 -12.63 11.61
C ALA A 258 -1.11 -11.91 11.19
N ARG A 259 -1.50 -10.88 11.94
CA ARG A 259 -2.68 -10.06 11.61
C ARG A 259 -2.46 -9.29 10.32
N VAL A 260 -1.29 -8.70 10.13
CA VAL A 260 -0.91 -8.00 8.89
C VAL A 260 -0.97 -8.95 7.68
N TYR A 261 -0.47 -10.18 7.80
CA TYR A 261 -0.56 -11.18 6.73
C TYR A 261 -2.01 -11.54 6.40
N ALA A 262 -2.85 -11.69 7.42
CA ALA A 262 -4.27 -11.98 7.25
C ALA A 262 -5.02 -10.84 6.55
N ILE A 263 -4.78 -9.60 6.97
CA ILE A 263 -5.35 -8.41 6.34
C ILE A 263 -4.90 -8.31 4.88
N ALA A 264 -3.60 -8.48 4.61
CA ALA A 264 -3.07 -8.42 3.25
C ALA A 264 -3.67 -9.52 2.35
N PHE A 265 -3.83 -10.73 2.87
CA PHE A 265 -4.43 -11.84 2.14
C PHE A 265 -5.93 -11.62 1.88
N PHE A 266 -6.65 -11.10 2.87
CA PHE A 266 -8.06 -10.72 2.73
C PHE A 266 -8.24 -9.64 1.64
N MET A 267 -7.42 -8.58 1.67
CA MET A 267 -7.44 -7.54 0.64
C MET A 267 -7.16 -8.12 -0.75
N LEU A 268 -6.15 -8.99 -0.86
CA LEU A 268 -5.75 -9.62 -2.12
C LEU A 268 -6.89 -10.47 -2.69
N LEU A 269 -7.51 -11.33 -1.87
CA LEU A 269 -8.63 -12.18 -2.30
C LEU A 269 -9.91 -11.39 -2.56
N SER A 270 -10.05 -10.19 -2.00
CA SER A 270 -11.21 -9.34 -2.25
C SER A 270 -11.23 -8.79 -3.68
N VAL A 271 -10.05 -8.54 -4.27
CA VAL A 271 -9.93 -7.90 -5.60
C VAL A 271 -9.33 -8.78 -6.69
N THR A 272 -8.79 -9.95 -6.35
CA THR A 272 -8.16 -10.86 -7.31
C THR A 272 -8.82 -12.24 -7.32
N ALA A 273 -8.81 -12.89 -8.48
CA ALA A 273 -9.23 -14.28 -8.60
C ALA A 273 -8.27 -15.20 -7.81
N LEU A 274 -8.79 -16.32 -7.30
CA LEU A 274 -8.08 -17.22 -6.39
C LEU A 274 -6.71 -17.69 -6.94
N GLN A 275 -6.62 -17.96 -8.25
CA GLN A 275 -5.36 -18.34 -8.91
C GLN A 275 -4.27 -17.27 -8.80
N ASN A 276 -4.64 -15.99 -8.83
CA ASN A 276 -3.70 -14.88 -8.80
C ASN A 276 -3.17 -14.60 -7.38
N ALA A 277 -3.79 -15.21 -6.36
CA ALA A 277 -3.29 -15.18 -4.99
C ALA A 277 -2.18 -16.22 -4.71
N VAL A 278 -1.96 -17.20 -5.61
CA VAL A 278 -0.96 -18.27 -5.41
C VAL A 278 0.46 -17.72 -5.27
N LEU A 279 0.89 -16.87 -6.21
CA LEU A 279 2.25 -16.33 -6.22
C LEU A 279 2.54 -15.38 -5.04
N PRO A 280 1.63 -14.43 -4.68
CA PRO A 280 1.76 -13.66 -3.44
C PRO A 280 1.84 -14.53 -2.19
N THR A 281 1.07 -15.62 -2.13
CA THR A 281 1.14 -16.57 -1.01
C THR A 281 2.52 -17.24 -0.95
N LEU A 282 3.04 -17.70 -2.08
CA LEU A 282 4.39 -18.27 -2.16
C LEU A 282 5.47 -17.27 -1.76
N LEU A 283 5.34 -15.99 -2.12
CA LEU A 283 6.24 -14.92 -1.67
C LEU A 283 6.24 -14.79 -0.14
N LEU A 284 5.06 -14.69 0.48
CA LEU A 284 4.93 -14.55 1.93
C LEU A 284 5.44 -15.79 2.67
N LEU A 285 5.21 -16.99 2.13
CA LEU A 285 5.74 -18.24 2.66
C LEU A 285 7.27 -18.32 2.53
N ALA A 286 7.83 -17.95 1.38
CA ALA A 286 9.28 -17.90 1.16
C ALA A 286 9.96 -16.94 2.14
N GLN A 287 9.35 -15.77 2.39
CA GLN A 287 9.83 -14.84 3.41
C GLN A 287 9.68 -15.39 4.84
N ALA A 288 8.54 -16.01 5.16
CA ALA A 288 8.32 -16.58 6.49
C ALA A 288 9.27 -17.74 6.80
N ALA A 289 9.67 -18.51 5.78
CA ALA A 289 10.66 -19.57 5.88
C ALA A 289 12.09 -19.06 6.12
N ASP A 290 12.37 -17.78 5.82
CA ASP A 290 13.68 -17.19 6.10
C ASP A 290 13.91 -17.03 7.62
N ARG A 291 14.91 -17.77 8.13
CA ARG A 291 15.34 -17.79 9.54
C ARG A 291 16.68 -17.09 9.78
N ARG A 292 17.17 -16.30 8.82
CA ARG A 292 18.45 -15.57 8.96
C ARG A 292 18.37 -14.48 10.03
N ALA A 293 17.26 -13.76 10.08
CA ALA A 293 16.97 -12.78 11.13
C ALA A 293 16.19 -13.44 12.27
N ALA A 294 16.36 -12.94 13.50
CA ALA A 294 15.62 -13.38 14.68
C ALA A 294 14.97 -12.18 15.39
N GLY A 295 13.90 -12.45 16.13
CA GLY A 295 13.18 -11.43 16.90
C GLY A 295 12.66 -10.27 16.04
N ALA A 296 12.83 -9.04 16.51
CA ALA A 296 12.31 -7.83 15.89
C ALA A 296 12.78 -7.62 14.43
N ALA A 297 14.03 -7.96 14.11
CA ALA A 297 14.55 -7.81 12.74
C ALA A 297 13.82 -8.73 11.74
N ARG A 298 13.38 -9.91 12.19
CA ARG A 298 12.59 -10.84 11.37
C ARG A 298 11.18 -10.32 11.15
N ASN A 299 10.55 -9.79 12.20
CA ASN A 299 9.21 -9.21 12.12
C ASN A 299 9.19 -7.99 11.18
N LEU A 300 10.14 -7.07 11.34
CA LEU A 300 10.27 -5.90 10.47
C LEU A 300 10.39 -6.30 9.00
N ALA A 301 11.24 -7.29 8.69
CA ALA A 301 11.41 -7.72 7.31
C ALA A 301 10.17 -8.44 6.74
N ALA A 302 9.35 -9.08 7.58
CA ALA A 302 8.06 -9.65 7.20
C ALA A 302 7.01 -8.55 6.95
N LEU A 303 7.01 -7.47 7.73
CA LEU A 303 6.16 -6.31 7.49
C LEU A 303 6.57 -5.60 6.19
N GLU A 304 7.86 -5.35 5.99
CA GLU A 304 8.38 -4.72 4.77
C GLU A 304 8.01 -5.50 3.49
N ILE A 305 7.94 -6.84 3.52
CA ILE A 305 7.54 -7.60 2.33
C ILE A 305 6.07 -7.40 2.00
N VAL A 306 5.21 -7.22 3.01
CA VAL A 306 3.77 -6.91 2.81
C VAL A 306 3.62 -5.50 2.23
N GLY A 307 4.38 -4.53 2.73
CA GLY A 307 4.42 -3.19 2.15
C GLY A 307 4.88 -3.20 0.69
N ALA A 308 5.93 -3.95 0.37
CA ALA A 308 6.40 -4.12 -1.01
C ALA A 308 5.35 -4.81 -1.90
N LEU A 309 4.73 -5.89 -1.42
CA LEU A 309 3.65 -6.58 -2.12
C LEU A 309 2.49 -5.64 -2.44
N ALA A 310 2.06 -4.81 -1.48
CA ALA A 310 0.98 -3.86 -1.67
C ALA A 310 1.34 -2.80 -2.73
N LEU A 311 2.53 -2.19 -2.63
CA LEU A 311 2.99 -1.20 -3.61
C LEU A 311 3.09 -1.77 -5.03
N VAL A 312 3.60 -3.00 -5.18
CA VAL A 312 3.66 -3.69 -6.48
C VAL A 312 2.26 -4.02 -6.99
N SER A 313 1.37 -4.50 -6.12
CA SER A 313 -0.01 -4.85 -6.49
C SER A 313 -0.80 -3.62 -6.97
N PHE A 314 -0.78 -2.54 -6.19
CA PHE A 314 -1.46 -1.30 -6.58
C PHE A 314 -0.80 -0.62 -7.77
N GLY A 315 0.53 -0.69 -7.90
CA GLY A 315 1.26 -0.13 -9.03
C GLY A 315 0.88 -0.78 -10.36
N PHE A 316 0.84 -2.12 -10.42
CA PHE A 316 0.41 -2.82 -11.64
C PHE A 316 -1.09 -2.65 -11.91
N LEU A 317 -1.93 -2.61 -10.88
CA LEU A 317 -3.36 -2.33 -11.05
C LEU A 317 -3.59 -0.93 -11.63
N ALA A 318 -2.89 0.08 -11.10
CA ALA A 318 -2.92 1.45 -11.60
C ALA A 318 -2.40 1.55 -13.04
N ALA A 319 -1.30 0.86 -13.35
CA ALA A 319 -0.75 0.83 -14.70
C ALA A 319 -1.73 0.20 -15.71
N GLY A 320 -2.41 -0.89 -15.32
CA GLY A 320 -3.39 -1.53 -16.18
C GLY A 320 -4.62 -0.67 -16.45
N ILE A 321 -5.11 0.07 -15.45
CA ILE A 321 -6.22 1.02 -15.63
C ILE A 321 -5.78 2.21 -16.48
N ALA A 322 -4.61 2.78 -16.22
CA ALA A 322 -4.12 3.96 -16.94
C ALA A 322 -3.82 3.70 -18.42
N THR A 323 -3.40 2.49 -18.77
CA THR A 323 -3.07 2.11 -20.16
C THR A 323 -4.22 1.42 -20.88
N GLY A 324 -5.28 1.02 -20.18
CA GLY A 324 -6.41 0.28 -20.72
C GLY A 324 -6.13 -1.20 -21.01
N VAL A 325 -4.92 -1.71 -20.74
CA VAL A 325 -4.55 -3.12 -20.97
C VAL A 325 -4.16 -3.83 -19.69
N ASN A 326 -4.55 -5.10 -19.57
CA ASN A 326 -4.39 -5.85 -18.34
C ASN A 326 -2.91 -6.14 -18.03
N ALA A 327 -2.47 -5.82 -16.81
CA ALA A 327 -1.09 -6.01 -16.36
C ALA A 327 -0.90 -7.22 -15.40
N ILE A 328 -1.93 -8.05 -15.19
CA ILE A 328 -1.92 -9.12 -14.18
C ILE A 328 -0.84 -10.17 -14.40
N ASN A 329 -0.53 -10.52 -15.65
CA ASN A 329 0.52 -11.51 -15.96
C ASN A 329 1.93 -10.98 -15.63
N TYR A 330 2.13 -9.67 -15.77
CA TYR A 330 3.37 -8.97 -15.39
C TYR A 330 3.47 -8.81 -13.89
N TYR A 331 2.38 -8.44 -13.22
CA TYR A 331 2.30 -8.48 -11.77
C TYR A 331 2.69 -9.86 -11.22
N ALA A 332 2.08 -10.92 -11.74
CA ALA A 332 2.38 -12.29 -11.36
C ALA A 332 3.87 -12.61 -11.55
N LEU A 333 4.48 -12.19 -12.67
CA LEU A 333 5.91 -12.39 -12.93
C LEU A 333 6.80 -11.65 -11.92
N ALA A 334 6.46 -10.39 -11.61
CA ALA A 334 7.18 -9.58 -10.63
C ALA A 334 7.15 -10.21 -9.24
N ILE A 335 5.99 -10.71 -8.81
CA ILE A 335 5.83 -11.40 -7.52
C ILE A 335 6.56 -12.75 -7.52
N ALA A 336 6.49 -13.52 -8.61
CA ALA A 336 7.24 -14.77 -8.76
C ALA A 336 8.76 -14.53 -8.66
N ALA A 337 9.26 -13.45 -9.26
CA ALA A 337 10.66 -13.05 -9.19
C ALA A 337 11.09 -12.67 -7.77
N MET A 338 10.27 -11.90 -7.05
CA MET A 338 10.52 -11.63 -5.63
C MET A 338 10.54 -12.93 -4.81
N ALA A 339 9.59 -13.85 -5.04
CA ALA A 339 9.54 -15.13 -4.34
C ALA A 339 10.80 -15.96 -4.62
N ALA A 340 11.30 -15.94 -5.87
CA ALA A 340 12.52 -16.62 -6.26
C ALA A 340 13.74 -16.08 -5.51
N SER A 341 13.85 -14.75 -5.36
CA SER A 341 14.92 -14.14 -4.57
C SER A 341 14.87 -14.57 -3.11
N HIS A 342 13.70 -14.57 -2.48
CA HIS A 342 13.55 -14.97 -1.08
C HIS A 342 13.82 -16.47 -0.86
N ALA A 343 13.34 -17.33 -1.76
CA ALA A 343 13.62 -18.76 -1.73
C ALA A 343 15.12 -19.05 -1.88
N ALA A 344 15.80 -18.40 -2.84
CA ALA A 344 17.24 -18.50 -3.03
C ALA A 344 18.03 -18.04 -1.80
N LEU A 345 17.59 -16.96 -1.15
CA LEU A 345 18.19 -16.50 0.09
C LEU A 345 17.97 -17.51 1.24
N GLY A 346 16.87 -18.26 1.29
CA GLY A 346 16.69 -19.35 2.26
C GLY A 346 17.82 -20.38 2.27
N LEU A 347 18.55 -20.54 1.15
CA LEU A 347 19.61 -21.54 0.99
C LEU A 347 21.01 -21.06 1.40
N GLU A 348 21.19 -19.84 1.94
CA GLU A 348 22.53 -19.24 2.20
C GLU A 348 23.54 -20.14 2.89
N ARG A 349 23.08 -20.90 3.89
CA ARG A 349 23.91 -21.71 4.77
C ARG A 349 24.42 -22.99 4.10
N ARG A 350 23.98 -23.29 2.87
CA ARG A 350 24.39 -24.46 2.10
C ARG A 350 25.64 -24.17 1.27
N ALA A 351 26.31 -25.23 0.79
CA ALA A 351 27.45 -25.11 -0.12
C ALA A 351 27.06 -24.36 -1.42
N ALA A 352 28.01 -23.66 -2.04
CA ALA A 352 27.75 -22.81 -3.21
C ALA A 352 27.03 -23.55 -4.36
N TRP A 353 27.43 -24.78 -4.66
CA TRP A 353 26.79 -25.58 -5.71
C TRP A 353 25.34 -25.94 -5.37
N LEU A 354 25.02 -26.29 -4.12
CA LEU A 354 23.65 -26.54 -3.65
C LEU A 354 22.78 -25.29 -3.72
N ARG A 355 23.37 -24.11 -3.50
CA ARG A 355 22.67 -22.83 -3.58
C ARG A 355 22.30 -22.50 -5.02
N LEU A 356 23.25 -22.65 -5.94
CA LEU A 356 23.02 -22.37 -7.37
C LEU A 356 22.04 -23.37 -7.99
N THR A 357 22.22 -24.66 -7.69
CA THR A 357 21.28 -25.71 -8.16
C THR A 357 19.89 -25.53 -7.55
N GLY A 358 19.80 -25.31 -6.24
CA GLY A 358 18.53 -25.02 -5.57
C GLY A 358 17.84 -23.76 -6.12
N ALA A 359 18.59 -22.70 -6.41
CA ALA A 359 18.06 -21.49 -7.02
C ALA A 359 17.55 -21.72 -8.45
N ALA A 360 18.26 -22.50 -9.26
CA ALA A 360 17.80 -22.87 -10.60
C ALA A 360 16.51 -23.71 -10.54
N VAL A 361 16.43 -24.66 -9.61
CA VAL A 361 15.21 -25.47 -9.38
C VAL A 361 14.05 -24.58 -8.90
N CYS A 362 14.28 -23.66 -7.96
CA CYS A 362 13.26 -22.72 -7.51
C CYS A 362 12.77 -21.80 -8.64
N ALA A 363 13.69 -21.29 -9.48
CA ALA A 363 13.32 -20.47 -10.63
C ALA A 363 12.48 -21.25 -11.64
N ALA A 364 12.85 -22.50 -11.95
CA ALA A 364 12.09 -23.36 -12.84
C ALA A 364 10.70 -23.71 -12.28
N ALA A 365 10.62 -24.01 -10.97
CA ALA A 365 9.35 -24.29 -10.30
C ALA A 365 8.43 -23.06 -10.30
N LEU A 366 8.96 -21.87 -9.96
CA LEU A 366 8.19 -20.63 -9.98
C LEU A 366 7.79 -20.22 -11.41
N PHE A 367 8.62 -20.52 -12.42
CA PHE A 367 8.23 -20.36 -13.81
C PHE A 367 7.05 -21.26 -14.18
N ALA A 368 7.10 -22.54 -13.80
CA ALA A 368 5.99 -23.46 -14.03
C ALA A 368 4.69 -23.02 -13.33
N VAL A 369 4.79 -22.55 -12.07
CA VAL A 369 3.64 -21.98 -11.35
C VAL A 369 3.13 -20.72 -12.03
N TRP A 370 4.01 -19.82 -12.47
CA TRP A 370 3.64 -18.61 -13.19
C TRP A 370 2.90 -18.95 -14.49
N VAL A 371 3.42 -19.89 -15.30
CA VAL A 371 2.74 -20.37 -16.51
C VAL A 371 1.36 -20.97 -16.18
N ALA A 372 1.27 -21.79 -15.12
CA ALA A 372 -0.01 -22.37 -14.71
C ALA A 372 -1.03 -21.29 -14.30
N VAL A 373 -0.61 -20.29 -13.53
CA VAL A 373 -1.47 -19.17 -13.12
C VAL A 373 -1.89 -18.34 -14.33
N THR A 374 -0.96 -17.94 -15.19
CA THR A 374 -1.28 -17.09 -16.35
C THR A 374 -2.18 -17.81 -17.35
N ASN A 375 -1.98 -19.11 -17.61
CA ASN A 375 -2.84 -19.90 -18.50
C ASN A 375 -4.30 -20.02 -18.04
N THR A 376 -4.58 -19.76 -16.76
CA THR A 376 -5.96 -19.70 -16.24
C THR A 376 -6.56 -18.29 -16.26
N ASN A 377 -5.77 -17.28 -16.63
CA ASN A 377 -6.26 -15.92 -16.77
C ASN A 377 -7.01 -15.73 -18.10
N PRO A 378 -7.95 -14.76 -18.17
CA PRO A 378 -8.72 -14.50 -19.39
C PRO A 378 -7.84 -14.13 -20.59
N ALA A 379 -8.37 -14.35 -21.80
CA ALA A 379 -7.69 -14.03 -23.06
C ALA A 379 -7.28 -12.55 -23.18
N SER A 380 -8.01 -11.63 -22.53
CA SER A 380 -7.68 -10.19 -22.48
C SER A 380 -6.34 -9.88 -21.82
N THR A 381 -5.73 -10.85 -21.12
CA THR A 381 -4.39 -10.72 -20.52
C THR A 381 -3.25 -11.01 -21.49
N TYR A 382 -3.56 -11.47 -22.71
CA TYR A 382 -2.60 -11.85 -23.76
C TYR A 382 -2.64 -10.86 -24.93
N TRP A 383 -2.44 -9.58 -24.64
CA TRP A 383 -2.42 -8.50 -25.65
C TRP A 383 -1.07 -8.36 -26.37
N HIS A 384 -0.09 -9.21 -26.05
CA HIS A 384 1.27 -9.15 -26.57
C HIS A 384 1.81 -10.56 -26.90
N PRO A 385 2.91 -10.69 -27.66
CA PRO A 385 3.57 -11.97 -27.91
C PRO A 385 4.03 -12.68 -26.62
N PRO A 386 4.19 -14.02 -26.63
CA PRO A 386 4.60 -14.77 -25.44
C PRO A 386 5.88 -14.23 -24.80
N ILE A 387 5.83 -13.91 -23.51
CA ILE A 387 6.96 -13.35 -22.75
C ILE A 387 7.79 -14.43 -22.01
N ASN A 388 7.60 -15.71 -22.34
CA ASN A 388 8.19 -16.83 -21.61
C ASN A 388 9.71 -16.75 -21.52
N ALA A 389 10.40 -16.35 -22.60
CA ALA A 389 11.85 -16.20 -22.60
C ALA A 389 12.31 -15.10 -21.62
N PHE A 390 11.61 -13.96 -21.59
CA PHE A 390 11.87 -12.89 -20.64
C PHE A 390 11.56 -13.32 -19.20
N ALA A 391 10.46 -14.04 -18.99
CA ALA A 391 10.09 -14.57 -17.68
C ALA A 391 11.16 -15.52 -17.13
N ILE A 392 11.67 -16.45 -17.96
CA ILE A 392 12.77 -17.34 -17.58
C ILE A 392 14.01 -16.52 -17.18
N ALA A 393 14.39 -15.53 -17.99
CA ALA A 393 15.55 -14.69 -17.70
C ALA A 393 15.40 -13.91 -16.39
N ILE A 394 14.25 -13.26 -16.16
CA ILE A 394 13.97 -12.49 -14.95
C ILE A 394 13.98 -13.39 -13.71
N LEU A 395 13.33 -14.57 -13.77
CA LEU A 395 13.31 -15.52 -12.67
C LEU A 395 14.70 -16.11 -12.39
N ALA A 396 15.46 -16.45 -13.44
CA ALA A 396 16.82 -16.94 -13.30
C ALA A 396 17.73 -15.89 -12.64
N ILE A 397 17.71 -14.63 -13.10
CA ILE A 397 18.48 -13.53 -12.49
C ILE A 397 18.06 -13.35 -11.03
N SER A 398 16.75 -13.34 -10.77
CA SER A 398 16.19 -13.11 -9.43
C SER A 398 16.51 -14.24 -8.45
N ALA A 399 16.79 -15.46 -8.91
CA ALA A 399 17.20 -16.58 -8.05
C ALA A 399 18.73 -16.73 -7.96
N LEU A 400 19.44 -16.59 -9.08
CA LEU A 400 20.88 -16.84 -9.17
C LEU A 400 21.70 -15.71 -8.57
N VAL A 401 21.33 -14.44 -8.73
CA VAL A 401 22.10 -13.32 -8.17
C VAL A 401 22.14 -13.35 -6.63
N PRO A 402 21.00 -13.54 -5.91
CA PRO A 402 21.05 -13.71 -4.45
C PRO A 402 21.82 -14.97 -4.00
N SER A 403 21.91 -15.98 -4.87
CA SER A 403 22.68 -17.19 -4.61
C SER A 403 24.18 -17.03 -4.87
N ALA A 404 24.57 -16.25 -5.88
CA ALA A 404 25.97 -15.97 -6.15
C ALA A 404 26.56 -14.99 -5.12
N ILE A 405 25.81 -13.94 -4.75
CA ILE A 405 26.31 -12.83 -3.93
C ILE A 405 25.39 -12.56 -2.73
N PRO A 406 25.23 -13.50 -1.78
CA PRO A 406 24.27 -13.37 -0.68
C PRO A 406 24.61 -12.23 0.28
N ARG A 407 25.90 -11.89 0.41
CA ARG A 407 26.37 -10.80 1.28
C ARG A 407 25.81 -9.46 0.84
N TRP A 408 25.61 -9.26 -0.47
CA TRP A 408 24.97 -8.05 -0.98
C TRP A 408 23.53 -7.93 -0.48
N PHE A 409 22.85 -9.01 -0.13
CA PHE A 409 21.47 -9.00 0.37
C PHE A 409 21.36 -8.89 1.90
N GLN A 410 22.46 -8.73 2.64
CA GLN A 410 22.39 -8.56 4.10
C GLN A 410 21.64 -7.29 4.52
N GLN A 411 21.73 -6.23 3.70
CA GLN A 411 21.00 -4.98 3.91
C GLN A 411 20.04 -4.72 2.75
N ARG A 412 18.84 -4.22 3.08
CA ARG A 412 17.79 -3.84 2.10
C ARG A 412 17.43 -4.97 1.13
N ARG A 413 17.30 -6.19 1.65
CA ARG A 413 17.00 -7.39 0.85
C ARG A 413 15.73 -7.25 0.02
N ASN A 414 14.66 -6.72 0.63
CA ASN A 414 13.36 -6.56 -0.02
C ASN A 414 13.47 -5.59 -1.21
N SER A 415 14.16 -4.46 -1.03
CA SER A 415 14.42 -3.49 -2.12
C SER A 415 15.29 -4.08 -3.24
N LYS A 416 16.29 -4.89 -2.90
CA LYS A 416 17.17 -5.54 -3.89
C LYS A 416 16.44 -6.64 -4.66
N ALA A 417 15.60 -7.43 -3.98
CA ALA A 417 14.71 -8.40 -4.62
C ALA A 417 13.72 -7.70 -5.57
N ALA A 418 13.13 -6.58 -5.14
CA ALA A 418 12.28 -5.76 -6.00
C ALA A 418 13.05 -5.18 -7.20
N LEU A 419 14.30 -4.74 -7.02
CA LEU A 419 15.14 -4.26 -8.12
C LEU A 419 15.44 -5.35 -9.16
N LEU A 420 15.65 -6.60 -8.74
CA LEU A 420 15.93 -7.71 -9.66
C LEU A 420 14.67 -8.27 -10.34
N GLY A 421 13.52 -8.22 -9.66
CA GLY A 421 12.28 -8.81 -10.16
C GLY A 421 11.29 -7.79 -10.73
N VAL A 422 10.91 -6.80 -9.93
CA VAL A 422 9.87 -5.82 -10.27
C VAL A 422 10.33 -4.88 -11.36
N PHE A 423 11.53 -4.27 -11.22
CA PHE A 423 12.02 -3.29 -12.19
C PHE A 423 12.10 -3.83 -13.64
N PRO A 424 12.75 -4.99 -13.93
CA PRO A 424 12.78 -5.49 -15.31
C PRO A 424 11.40 -5.91 -15.81
N THR A 425 10.49 -6.34 -14.92
CA THR A 425 9.13 -6.69 -15.31
C THR A 425 8.30 -5.47 -15.68
N VAL A 426 8.45 -4.36 -14.94
CA VAL A 426 7.85 -3.07 -15.26
C VAL A 426 8.42 -2.54 -16.58
N LEU A 427 9.74 -2.60 -16.77
CA LEU A 427 10.38 -2.19 -18.03
C LEU A 427 9.86 -3.02 -19.21
N LEU A 428 9.74 -4.34 -19.05
CA LEU A 428 9.17 -5.23 -20.07
C LEU A 428 7.74 -4.83 -20.43
N TYR A 429 6.89 -4.57 -19.44
CA TYR A 429 5.52 -4.10 -19.66
C TYR A 429 5.49 -2.81 -20.48
N PHE A 430 6.28 -1.80 -20.10
CA PHE A 430 6.36 -0.52 -20.84
C PHE A 430 6.92 -0.66 -22.25
N ILE A 431 7.95 -1.49 -22.46
CA ILE A 431 8.50 -1.74 -23.80
C ILE A 431 7.43 -2.37 -24.70
N LEU A 432 6.62 -3.28 -24.16
CA LEU A 432 5.56 -3.92 -24.94
C LEU A 432 4.39 -2.97 -25.21
N LEU A 433 4.05 -2.06 -24.28
CA LEU A 433 3.07 -1.00 -24.56
C LEU A 433 3.48 -0.13 -25.76
N LEU A 434 4.74 0.31 -25.79
CA LEU A 434 5.27 1.11 -26.91
C LEU A 434 5.33 0.31 -28.22
N ARG A 435 5.71 -0.97 -28.14
CA ARG A 435 5.82 -1.84 -29.32
C ARG A 435 4.47 -2.12 -29.97
N GLU A 436 3.44 -2.32 -29.15
CA GLU A 436 2.08 -2.60 -29.61
C GLU A 436 1.27 -1.32 -29.91
N GLY A 437 1.88 -0.13 -29.79
CA GLY A 437 1.24 1.15 -30.10
C GLY A 437 0.13 1.57 -29.13
N ILE A 438 0.18 1.08 -27.89
CA ILE A 438 -0.79 1.42 -26.83
C ILE A 438 -0.40 2.76 -26.15
N LEU A 439 0.91 3.02 -26.04
CA LEU A 439 1.51 4.30 -25.66
C LEU A 439 2.32 4.81 -26.85
#